data_AF-A0A346II54-F1
#
_entry.id   AF-A0A346II54-F1
#
_cell.length_a   1.000
_cell.length_b   1.000
_cell.length_c   1.000
_cell.angle_alpha   90.00
_cell.angle_beta   90.00
_cell.angle_gamma   90.00
#
_symmetry.space_group_name_H-M   'P 1'
#
loop_
_entity.id
_entity.type
_entity.pdbx_description
1 polymer ?
#
loop_
_entity_poly.entity_id
_entity_poly.type
_entity_poly.pdbx_seq_one_letter_code
_entity_poly.pdbx_strand_id
1 'polypeptide(L)'
;MIVLVLISATVVVLSILYFIVNRKLNYWEKRGVPFEKPVPIFGNFAGYILLKAYWGTAAQKLCKKFKKEPYFGVYYGTEPALVVQDPELIKLITTKDFYYFSSREISNYTHLETMTQNLFFTQGDRWKVLRQNLTPLFSSSKMKNMFHLVEKCSKMFETLLDEETKKCPDLDVRATSVRFAMDSITSCAFGVDSNVMGKNSDNNPFKIMGDLIFELTNYRGFKIVARAIWPYVFYGLGFKTFPDELDTFFNKLLSDVFKDRNYKPSARNDFVDLMLNLKGNKYLSGDSMSNVKSETEKKERINLEVTDELLIA
;
A
#
# COMPACT_ATOMS: atom_id res chain seq x y z
N MET A 1 -43.12 -25.79 -6.95
CA MET A 1 -42.73 -24.97 -8.11
C MET A 1 -41.60 -24.00 -7.77
N ILE A 2 -41.76 -23.10 -6.80
CA ILE A 2 -40.72 -22.11 -6.41
C ILE A 2 -39.39 -22.77 -6.01
N VAL A 3 -39.42 -23.84 -5.21
CA VAL A 3 -38.21 -24.58 -4.79
C VAL A 3 -37.45 -25.16 -5.99
N LEU A 4 -38.15 -25.72 -6.98
CA LEU A 4 -37.53 -26.27 -8.19
C LEU A 4 -36.90 -25.18 -9.07
N VAL A 5 -37.55 -24.02 -9.16
CA VAL A 5 -37.01 -22.84 -9.87
C VAL A 5 -35.75 -22.33 -9.17
N LEU A 6 -35.75 -22.22 -7.84
CA LEU A 6 -34.58 -21.82 -7.07
C LEU A 6 -33.42 -22.80 -7.25
N ILE A 7 -33.66 -24.12 -7.15
CA ILE A 7 -32.63 -25.15 -7.35
C ILE A 7 -32.07 -25.07 -8.77
N SER A 8 -32.93 -24.96 -9.79
CA SER A 8 -32.51 -24.84 -11.19
C SER A 8 -31.65 -23.58 -11.42
N ALA A 9 -32.07 -22.44 -10.89
CA ALA A 9 -31.30 -21.20 -10.96
C ALA A 9 -29.94 -21.34 -10.27
N THR A 10 -29.87 -21.96 -9.09
CA THR A 10 -28.61 -22.23 -8.38
C THR A 10 -27.68 -23.13 -9.20
N VAL A 11 -28.19 -24.20 -9.81
CA VAL A 11 -27.40 -25.11 -10.64
C VAL A 11 -26.85 -24.38 -11.87
N VAL A 12 -27.66 -23.54 -12.53
CA VAL A 12 -27.22 -22.73 -13.67
C VAL A 12 -26.10 -21.77 -13.24
N VAL A 13 -26.28 -21.04 -12.14
CA VAL A 13 -25.26 -20.12 -11.61
C VAL A 13 -23.97 -20.84 -11.26
N LEU A 14 -24.04 -21.98 -10.56
CA LEU A 14 -22.86 -22.77 -10.21
C LEU A 14 -22.15 -23.32 -11.46
N SER A 15 -22.89 -23.72 -12.48
CA SER A 15 -22.32 -24.21 -13.75
C SER A 15 -21.59 -23.10 -14.50
N ILE A 16 -22.18 -21.90 -14.55
CA ILE A 16 -21.54 -20.70 -15.15
C ILE A 16 -20.27 -20.35 -14.38
N LEU A 17 -20.33 -20.31 -13.04
CA LEU A 17 -19.17 -20.04 -12.20
C LEU A 17 -18.06 -21.07 -12.41
N TYR A 18 -18.41 -22.36 -12.43
CA TYR A 18 -17.46 -23.44 -12.70
C TYR A 18 -16.78 -23.26 -14.07
N PHE A 19 -17.55 -22.94 -15.11
CA PHE A 19 -17.00 -22.70 -16.44
C PHE A 19 -16.05 -21.50 -16.48
N ILE A 20 -16.42 -20.37 -15.84
CA ILE A 20 -15.58 -19.17 -15.75
C ILE A 20 -14.28 -19.48 -15.01
N VAL A 21 -14.36 -20.13 -13.84
CA VAL A 21 -13.20 -20.50 -13.04
C VAL A 21 -12.29 -21.43 -13.83
N ASN A 22 -12.83 -22.51 -14.39
CA ASN A 22 -12.04 -23.48 -15.14
C ASN A 22 -11.36 -22.84 -16.37
N ARG A 23 -12.04 -21.90 -17.05
CA ARG A 23 -11.44 -21.15 -18.16
C ARG A 23 -10.25 -20.30 -17.70
N LYS A 24 -10.33 -19.68 -16.51
CA LYS A 24 -9.19 -18.96 -15.92
C LYS A 24 -8.07 -19.90 -15.48
N LEU A 25 -8.39 -21.04 -14.87
CA LEU A 25 -7.39 -22.01 -14.39
C LEU A 25 -6.62 -22.73 -15.51
N ASN A 26 -7.08 -22.63 -16.76
CA ASN A 26 -6.34 -23.12 -17.94
C ASN A 26 -5.48 -22.03 -18.62
N TYR A 27 -5.35 -20.84 -18.01
CA TYR A 27 -4.64 -19.69 -18.59
C TYR A 27 -3.17 -19.99 -18.90
N TRP A 28 -2.44 -20.61 -17.96
CA TRP A 28 -0.99 -20.88 -18.10
C TRP A 28 -0.72 -22.09 -18.99
N GLU A 29 -1.54 -23.14 -18.88
CA GLU A 29 -1.46 -24.32 -19.73
C GLU A 29 -1.57 -23.94 -21.22
N LYS A 30 -2.57 -23.12 -21.58
CA LYS A 30 -2.75 -22.64 -22.96
C LYS A 30 -1.60 -21.78 -23.50
N ARG A 31 -0.76 -21.25 -22.61
CA ARG A 31 0.39 -20.40 -22.97
C ARG A 31 1.71 -21.15 -22.93
N GLY A 32 1.70 -22.44 -22.58
CA GLY A 32 2.93 -23.23 -22.44
C GLY A 32 3.87 -22.73 -21.34
N VAL A 33 3.36 -22.01 -20.34
CA VAL A 33 4.16 -21.51 -19.21
C VAL A 33 4.18 -22.57 -18.12
N PRO A 34 5.34 -22.97 -17.56
CA PRO A 34 5.40 -23.85 -16.39
C PRO A 34 4.59 -23.28 -15.24
N PHE A 35 3.71 -24.06 -14.63
CA PHE A 35 2.82 -23.56 -13.58
C PHE A 35 2.49 -24.61 -12.53
N GLU A 36 2.10 -24.14 -11.35
CA GLU A 36 1.59 -25.02 -10.29
C GLU A 36 0.10 -25.26 -10.47
N LYS A 37 -0.32 -26.53 -10.48
CA LYS A 37 -1.74 -26.88 -10.53
C LYS A 37 -2.49 -26.25 -9.35
N PRO A 38 -3.50 -25.39 -9.59
CA PRO A 38 -4.20 -24.68 -8.54
C PRO A 38 -5.19 -25.58 -7.79
N VAL A 39 -5.41 -25.29 -6.50
CA VAL A 39 -6.60 -25.76 -5.80
C VAL A 39 -7.80 -25.01 -6.37
N PRO A 40 -8.93 -25.67 -6.70
CA PRO A 40 -10.12 -24.97 -7.20
C PRO A 40 -10.52 -23.82 -6.28
N ILE A 41 -10.84 -22.66 -6.87
CA ILE A 41 -11.23 -21.40 -6.21
C ILE A 41 -10.08 -20.71 -5.45
N PHE A 42 -9.26 -21.46 -4.72
CA PHE A 42 -8.22 -20.93 -3.83
C PHE A 42 -6.84 -20.77 -4.49
N GLY A 43 -6.64 -21.32 -5.69
CA GLY A 43 -5.37 -21.20 -6.39
C GLY A 43 -4.22 -21.89 -5.65
N ASN A 44 -3.01 -21.36 -5.79
CA ASN A 44 -1.80 -21.89 -5.16
C ASN A 44 -1.54 -21.29 -3.76
N PHE A 45 -2.32 -20.29 -3.36
CA PHE A 45 -2.18 -19.57 -2.09
C PHE A 45 -3.29 -19.91 -1.08
N ALA A 46 -3.88 -21.12 -1.17
CA ALA A 46 -5.00 -21.53 -0.33
C ALA A 46 -4.74 -21.35 1.18
N GLY A 47 -3.54 -21.71 1.66
CA GLY A 47 -3.17 -21.50 3.06
C GLY A 47 -3.20 -20.03 3.48
N TYR A 48 -2.78 -19.11 2.60
CA TYR A 48 -2.83 -17.67 2.87
C TYR A 48 -4.26 -17.12 2.77
N ILE A 49 -5.03 -17.53 1.77
CA ILE A 49 -6.43 -17.12 1.60
C ILE A 49 -7.30 -17.58 2.77
N LEU A 50 -7.03 -18.76 3.32
CA LEU A 50 -7.70 -19.30 4.50
C LEU A 50 -7.10 -18.78 5.82
N LEU A 51 -6.16 -17.82 5.76
CA LEU A 51 -5.48 -17.23 6.91
C LEU A 51 -4.73 -18.23 7.81
N LYS A 52 -4.29 -19.35 7.23
CA LYS A 52 -3.52 -20.43 7.90
C LYS A 52 -2.01 -20.38 7.63
N ALA A 53 -1.55 -19.50 6.74
CA ALA A 53 -0.14 -19.34 6.39
C ALA A 53 0.17 -17.92 5.93
N TYR A 54 1.42 -17.48 6.11
CA TYR A 54 1.88 -16.19 5.59
C TYR A 54 2.17 -16.27 4.08
N TRP A 55 1.79 -15.22 3.35
CA TRP A 55 2.01 -15.10 1.90
C TRP A 55 3.47 -15.39 1.49
N GLY A 56 4.44 -14.79 2.18
CA GLY A 56 5.87 -14.98 1.88
C GLY A 56 6.35 -16.43 1.99
N THR A 57 5.82 -17.20 2.95
CA THR A 57 6.17 -18.61 3.10
C THR A 57 5.59 -19.47 1.98
N ALA A 58 4.36 -19.16 1.53
CA ALA A 58 3.73 -19.82 0.39
C ALA A 58 4.48 -19.51 -0.91
N ALA A 59 4.80 -18.23 -1.14
CA ALA A 59 5.60 -17.79 -2.30
C ALA A 59 6.97 -18.48 -2.32
N GLN A 60 7.68 -18.51 -1.20
CA GLN A 60 9.01 -19.15 -1.11
C GLN A 60 8.95 -20.65 -1.43
N LYS A 61 7.92 -21.37 -0.98
CA LYS A 61 7.73 -22.79 -1.31
C LYS A 61 7.57 -23.00 -2.81
N LEU A 62 6.79 -22.14 -3.47
CA LEU A 62 6.59 -22.18 -4.92
C LEU A 62 7.89 -21.87 -5.67
N CYS A 63 8.63 -20.82 -5.30
CA CYS A 63 9.93 -20.50 -5.90
C CYS A 63 10.93 -21.66 -5.75
N LYS A 64 10.96 -22.33 -4.59
CA LYS A 64 11.81 -23.52 -4.39
C LYS A 64 11.42 -24.68 -5.30
N LYS A 65 10.11 -24.87 -5.56
CA LYS A 65 9.61 -25.92 -6.47
C LYS A 65 10.01 -25.65 -7.92
N PHE A 66 9.96 -24.39 -8.35
CA PHE A 66 10.30 -23.95 -9.71
C PHE A 66 11.69 -23.30 -9.78
N LYS A 67 12.65 -23.76 -8.97
CA LYS A 67 13.98 -23.12 -8.84
C LYS A 67 14.75 -22.99 -10.15
N LYS A 68 14.51 -23.88 -11.12
CA LYS A 68 15.19 -23.89 -12.42
C LYS A 68 14.50 -23.04 -13.48
N GLU A 69 13.28 -22.60 -13.24
CA GLU A 69 12.51 -21.82 -14.21
C GLU A 69 12.76 -20.31 -14.02
N PRO A 70 13.00 -19.54 -15.10
CA PRO A 70 13.18 -18.09 -15.01
C PRO A 70 11.91 -17.37 -14.55
N TYR A 71 10.76 -17.99 -14.79
CA TYR A 71 9.44 -17.57 -14.33
C TYR A 71 8.49 -18.77 -14.32
N PHE A 72 7.41 -18.67 -13.56
CA PHE A 72 6.36 -19.68 -13.55
C PHE A 72 4.99 -19.07 -13.24
N GLY A 73 3.96 -19.70 -13.76
CA GLY A 73 2.57 -19.33 -13.54
C GLY A 73 2.06 -19.82 -12.18
N VAL A 74 1.29 -18.97 -11.52
CA VAL A 74 0.51 -19.31 -10.33
C VAL A 74 -0.90 -18.73 -10.45
N TYR A 75 -1.75 -19.10 -9.50
CA TYR A 75 -3.09 -18.61 -9.33
C TYR A 75 -3.24 -18.05 -7.93
N TYR A 76 -3.57 -16.77 -7.82
CA TYR A 76 -3.95 -16.14 -6.58
C TYR A 76 -5.48 -16.12 -6.50
N GLY A 77 -6.05 -17.10 -5.78
CA GLY A 77 -7.47 -17.41 -5.91
C GLY A 77 -7.79 -17.88 -7.32
N THR A 78 -8.69 -17.16 -8.00
CA THR A 78 -9.06 -17.42 -9.40
C THR A 78 -8.24 -16.63 -10.42
N GLU A 79 -7.38 -15.70 -9.97
CA GLU A 79 -6.64 -14.82 -10.87
C GLU A 79 -5.27 -15.41 -11.22
N PRO A 80 -4.91 -15.53 -12.51
CA PRO A 80 -3.57 -15.92 -12.91
C PRO A 80 -2.56 -14.83 -12.56
N ALA A 81 -1.43 -15.21 -11.98
CA ALA A 81 -0.30 -14.34 -11.69
C ALA A 81 1.01 -15.00 -12.13
N LEU A 82 1.98 -14.20 -12.57
CA LEU A 82 3.29 -14.67 -12.98
C LEU A 82 4.29 -14.40 -11.86
N VAL A 83 5.03 -15.42 -11.43
CA VAL A 83 6.16 -15.26 -10.53
C VAL A 83 7.43 -15.22 -11.38
N VAL A 84 8.15 -14.11 -11.33
CA VAL A 84 9.39 -13.90 -12.09
C VAL A 84 10.58 -14.03 -11.15
N GLN A 85 11.55 -14.84 -11.53
CA GLN A 85 12.73 -15.16 -10.71
C GLN A 85 14.04 -14.73 -11.38
N ASP A 86 14.06 -14.70 -12.72
CA ASP A 86 15.24 -14.29 -13.48
C ASP A 86 15.56 -12.79 -13.28
N PRO A 87 16.80 -12.44 -12.88
CA PRO A 87 17.18 -11.05 -12.63
C PRO A 87 17.03 -10.11 -13.83
N GLU A 88 17.27 -10.58 -15.06
CA GLU A 88 17.13 -9.75 -16.25
C GLU A 88 15.65 -9.49 -16.57
N LEU A 89 14.77 -10.46 -16.35
CA LEU A 89 13.32 -10.26 -16.44
C LEU A 89 12.78 -9.35 -15.32
N ILE A 90 13.27 -9.51 -14.08
CA ILE A 90 12.93 -8.60 -12.98
C ILE A 90 13.36 -7.17 -13.33
N LYS A 91 14.58 -6.99 -13.85
CA LYS A 91 15.08 -5.69 -14.31
C LYS A 91 14.23 -5.15 -15.46
N LEU A 92 13.84 -5.99 -16.41
CA LEU A 92 12.94 -5.59 -17.50
C LEU A 92 11.63 -5.01 -16.94
N ILE A 93 10.95 -5.75 -16.07
CA ILE A 93 9.64 -5.38 -15.50
C ILE A 93 9.72 -4.16 -14.59
N THR A 94 10.74 -4.10 -13.73
CA THR A 94 10.83 -3.09 -12.66
C THR A 94 11.53 -1.81 -13.09
N THR A 95 12.27 -1.83 -14.20
CA THR A 95 13.06 -0.67 -14.66
C THR A 95 12.86 -0.32 -16.13
N LYS A 96 13.24 -1.21 -17.07
CA LYS A 96 13.28 -0.90 -18.51
C LYS A 96 11.88 -0.65 -19.08
N ASP A 97 10.95 -1.54 -18.75
CA ASP A 97 9.58 -1.57 -19.27
C ASP A 97 8.54 -1.29 -18.19
N PHE A 98 8.95 -0.66 -17.09
CA PHE A 98 8.09 -0.36 -15.93
C PHE A 98 6.79 0.36 -16.29
N TYR A 99 6.78 1.16 -17.36
CA TYR A 99 5.58 1.87 -17.80
C TYR A 99 4.41 0.92 -18.14
N TYR A 100 4.68 -0.29 -18.65
CA TYR A 100 3.66 -1.34 -18.84
C TYR A 100 3.25 -2.04 -17.53
N PHE A 101 4.10 -2.00 -16.51
CA PHE A 101 3.95 -2.71 -15.23
C PHE A 101 3.79 -1.75 -14.04
N SER A 102 3.33 -0.52 -14.32
CA SER A 102 3.17 0.52 -13.30
C SER A 102 1.95 0.33 -12.42
N SER A 103 1.03 -0.54 -12.86
CA SER A 103 -0.19 -0.90 -12.14
C SER A 103 0.10 -1.82 -10.96
N ARG A 104 -0.68 -1.64 -9.90
CA ARG A 104 -0.71 -2.51 -8.72
C ARG A 104 -2.13 -3.04 -8.53
N GLU A 105 -2.29 -3.98 -7.61
CA GLU A 105 -3.51 -4.75 -7.37
C GLU A 105 -4.80 -3.90 -7.35
N ILE A 106 -4.81 -2.74 -6.68
CA ILE A 106 -5.99 -1.87 -6.58
C ILE A 106 -5.90 -0.57 -7.36
N SER A 107 -4.92 -0.42 -8.25
CA SER A 107 -4.67 0.87 -8.87
C SER A 107 -5.85 1.42 -9.68
N ASN A 108 -6.75 0.56 -10.16
CA ASN A 108 -7.98 0.96 -10.86
C ASN A 108 -9.11 1.43 -9.92
N TYR A 109 -9.00 1.16 -8.62
CA TYR A 109 -10.06 1.39 -7.63
C TYR A 109 -9.67 2.44 -6.58
N THR A 110 -8.51 3.09 -6.74
CA THR A 110 -8.00 4.04 -5.74
C THR A 110 -8.91 5.25 -5.51
N HIS A 111 -9.68 5.62 -6.52
CA HIS A 111 -10.66 6.70 -6.45
C HIS A 111 -11.82 6.41 -5.47
N LEU A 112 -12.02 5.16 -5.05
CA LEU A 112 -13.09 4.75 -4.15
C LEU A 112 -12.72 4.90 -2.66
N GLU A 113 -11.43 5.06 -2.34
CA GLU A 113 -10.94 5.23 -0.98
C GLU A 113 -9.85 6.31 -0.94
N THR A 114 -10.08 7.43 -0.24
CA THR A 114 -9.10 8.54 -0.09
C THR A 114 -7.73 8.05 0.37
N MET A 115 -7.70 7.16 1.37
CA MET A 115 -6.49 6.52 1.91
C MET A 115 -5.68 5.71 0.89
N THR A 116 -6.23 5.45 -0.30
CA THR A 116 -5.55 4.76 -1.40
C THR A 116 -5.13 5.69 -2.53
N GLN A 117 -5.35 7.00 -2.41
CA GLN A 117 -4.96 7.99 -3.42
C GLN A 117 -3.51 8.49 -3.30
N ASN A 118 -2.66 7.75 -2.58
CA ASN A 118 -1.23 8.03 -2.38
C ASN A 118 -0.31 7.30 -3.39
N LEU A 119 1.00 7.56 -3.27
CA LEU A 119 2.06 6.99 -4.11
C LEU A 119 2.18 5.44 -4.09
N PHE A 120 1.66 4.78 -3.05
CA PHE A 120 1.78 3.32 -2.93
C PHE A 120 0.76 2.57 -3.78
N PHE A 121 -0.40 3.17 -4.05
CA PHE A 121 -1.51 2.49 -4.73
C PHE A 121 -1.86 3.12 -6.09
N THR A 122 -1.62 4.42 -6.26
CA THR A 122 -1.83 5.09 -7.55
C THR A 122 -0.91 4.53 -8.63
N GLN A 123 -1.35 4.64 -9.88
CA GLN A 123 -0.61 4.23 -11.08
C GLN A 123 -0.68 5.34 -12.14
N GLY A 124 -0.10 5.08 -13.32
CA GLY A 124 -0.30 5.96 -14.46
C GLY A 124 0.36 7.32 -14.25
N ASP A 125 -0.18 8.30 -14.94
CA ASP A 125 0.34 9.66 -14.93
C ASP A 125 0.24 10.33 -13.56
N ARG A 126 -0.84 10.06 -12.83
CA ARG A 126 -1.00 10.56 -11.46
C ARG A 126 0.16 10.13 -10.58
N TRP A 127 0.50 8.83 -10.59
CA TRP A 127 1.65 8.31 -9.87
C TRP A 127 2.96 8.97 -10.33
N LYS A 128 3.13 9.14 -11.64
CA LYS A 128 4.35 9.72 -12.21
C LYS A 128 4.56 11.18 -11.80
N VAL A 129 3.52 12.00 -11.91
CA VAL A 129 3.55 13.42 -11.48
C VAL A 129 3.82 13.52 -9.99
N LEU A 130 3.09 12.77 -9.15
CA LEU A 130 3.31 12.73 -7.71
C LEU A 130 4.75 12.31 -7.39
N ARG A 131 5.25 11.24 -8.01
CA ARG A 131 6.59 10.71 -7.74
C ARG A 131 7.67 11.73 -8.12
N GLN A 132 7.53 12.41 -9.27
CA GLN A 132 8.47 13.44 -9.71
C GLN A 132 8.50 14.65 -8.77
N ASN A 133 7.35 15.07 -8.25
CA ASN A 133 7.26 16.24 -7.37
C ASN A 133 7.60 15.94 -5.91
N LEU A 134 7.39 14.71 -5.44
CA LEU A 134 7.71 14.29 -4.07
C LEU A 134 9.17 13.82 -3.90
N THR A 135 9.81 13.29 -4.94
CA THR A 135 11.21 12.81 -4.85
C THR A 135 12.19 13.88 -4.34
N PRO A 136 12.16 15.15 -4.79
CA PRO A 136 13.06 16.21 -4.30
C PRO A 136 12.94 16.50 -2.80
N LEU A 137 11.77 16.20 -2.21
CA LEU A 137 11.50 16.41 -0.79
C LEU A 137 12.28 15.45 0.11
N PHE A 138 12.69 14.31 -0.45
CA PHE A 138 13.53 13.31 0.21
C PHE A 138 15.01 13.40 -0.20
N SER A 139 15.45 14.54 -0.75
CA SER A 139 16.87 14.77 -1.05
C SER A 139 17.71 14.76 0.23
N SER A 140 19.00 14.41 0.11
CA SER A 140 19.92 14.33 1.26
C SER A 140 19.99 15.61 2.08
N SER A 141 19.87 16.78 1.44
CA SER A 141 19.82 18.08 2.12
C SER A 141 18.56 18.23 2.98
N LYS A 142 17.38 17.90 2.44
CA LYS A 142 16.12 17.95 3.19
C LYS A 142 16.08 16.94 4.33
N MET A 143 16.58 15.72 4.09
CA MET A 143 16.73 14.69 5.13
C MET A 143 17.66 15.14 6.25
N LYS A 144 18.78 15.80 5.93
CA LYS A 144 19.71 16.35 6.94
C LYS A 144 19.04 17.44 7.77
N ASN A 145 18.22 18.29 7.17
CA ASN A 145 17.48 19.32 7.91
C ASN A 145 16.49 18.72 8.91
N MET A 146 15.85 17.59 8.59
CA MET A 146 14.95 16.86 9.51
C MET A 146 15.67 16.03 10.57
N PHE A 147 16.99 15.80 10.44
CA PHE A 147 17.72 14.85 11.30
C PHE A 147 17.61 15.17 12.81
N HIS A 148 17.59 16.46 13.16
CA HIS A 148 17.45 16.90 14.56
C HIS A 148 16.14 16.41 15.22
N LEU A 149 15.06 16.24 14.44
CA LEU A 149 13.78 15.71 14.92
C LEU A 149 13.91 14.22 15.26
N VAL A 150 14.61 13.46 14.42
CA VAL A 150 14.91 12.05 14.67
C VAL A 150 15.85 11.90 15.86
N GLU A 151 16.88 12.75 15.97
CA GLU A 151 17.80 12.76 17.12
C GLU A 151 17.06 13.00 18.44
N LYS A 152 16.11 13.95 18.47
CA LYS A 152 15.24 14.19 19.62
C LYS A 152 14.45 12.92 20.00
N CYS A 153 13.86 12.24 19.01
CA CYS A 153 13.15 10.98 19.24
C CYS A 153 14.08 9.88 19.75
N SER A 154 15.32 9.80 19.25
CA SER A 154 16.31 8.82 19.71
C SER A 154 16.66 9.00 21.19
N LYS A 155 16.85 10.24 21.66
CA LYS A 155 17.10 10.53 23.08
C LYS A 155 15.91 10.14 23.98
N MET A 156 14.69 10.38 23.50
CA MET A 156 13.49 9.92 24.19
C MET A 156 13.40 8.38 24.21
N PHE A 157 13.83 7.73 23.14
CA PHE A 157 13.89 6.28 23.06
C PHE A 157 14.91 5.67 24.02
N GLU A 158 16.11 6.26 24.14
CA GLU A 158 17.11 5.87 25.14
C GLU A 158 16.52 5.94 26.55
N THR A 159 15.83 7.04 26.88
CA THR A 159 15.16 7.21 28.18
C THR A 159 14.11 6.12 28.41
N LEU A 160 13.30 5.82 27.39
CA LEU A 160 12.29 4.75 27.47
C LEU A 160 12.95 3.38 27.71
N LEU A 161 14.04 3.08 27.01
CA LEU A 161 14.76 1.82 27.18
C LEU A 161 15.35 1.70 28.59
N ASP A 162 15.94 2.78 29.13
CA ASP A 162 16.45 2.81 30.51
C ASP A 162 15.35 2.59 31.54
N GLU A 163 14.15 3.13 31.31
CA GLU A 163 13.00 2.95 32.20
C GLU A 163 12.43 1.52 32.14
N GLU A 164 12.28 0.96 30.94
CA GLU A 164 11.69 -0.37 30.76
C GLU A 164 12.64 -1.48 31.23
N THR A 165 13.94 -1.36 30.93
CA THR A 165 14.96 -2.33 31.36
C THR A 165 15.16 -2.37 32.87
N LYS A 166 14.90 -1.26 33.58
CA LYS A 166 14.87 -1.22 35.05
C LYS A 166 13.69 -1.98 35.64
N LYS A 167 12.56 -2.05 34.93
CA LYS A 167 11.34 -2.75 35.39
C LYS A 167 11.40 -4.24 35.06
N CYS A 168 11.87 -4.58 33.87
CA CYS A 168 11.92 -5.95 33.37
C CYS A 168 13.21 -6.15 32.54
N PRO A 169 13.99 -7.22 32.78
CA PRO A 169 15.19 -7.49 31.99
C PRO A 169 14.86 -7.88 30.54
N ASP A 170 13.65 -8.39 30.30
CA ASP A 170 13.19 -8.76 28.97
C ASP A 170 12.39 -7.61 28.33
N LEU A 171 12.72 -7.28 27.09
CA LEU A 171 12.11 -6.18 26.34
C LEU A 171 11.44 -6.69 25.06
N ASP A 172 10.18 -6.28 24.84
CA ASP A 172 9.54 -6.44 23.53
C ASP A 172 10.11 -5.40 22.54
N VAL A 173 11.08 -5.85 21.74
CA VAL A 173 11.75 -5.03 20.71
C VAL A 173 10.75 -4.52 19.67
N ARG A 174 9.71 -5.29 19.32
CA ARG A 174 8.72 -4.86 18.33
C ARG A 174 7.88 -3.72 18.90
N ALA A 175 7.33 -3.89 20.10
CA ALA A 175 6.48 -2.89 20.73
C ALA A 175 7.23 -1.55 20.93
N THR A 176 8.47 -1.63 21.39
CA THR A 176 9.32 -0.44 21.61
C THR A 176 9.77 0.21 20.30
N SER A 177 10.21 -0.56 19.30
CA SER A 177 10.62 -0.01 17.99
C SER A 177 9.47 0.67 17.26
N VAL A 178 8.24 0.13 17.36
CA VAL A 178 7.07 0.76 16.76
C VAL A 178 6.79 2.13 17.38
N ARG A 179 6.92 2.27 18.71
CA ARG A 179 6.74 3.56 19.39
C ARG A 179 7.76 4.60 18.93
N PHE A 180 9.02 4.20 18.77
CA PHE A 180 10.07 5.07 18.22
C PHE A 180 9.79 5.48 16.77
N ALA A 181 9.42 4.52 15.92
CA ALA A 181 9.09 4.78 14.52
C ALA A 181 7.87 5.71 14.37
N MET A 182 6.84 5.50 15.19
CA MET A 182 5.65 6.37 15.26
C MET A 182 6.03 7.79 15.68
N ASP A 183 6.76 7.97 16.77
CA ASP A 183 7.11 9.33 17.22
C ASP A 183 7.99 10.05 16.19
N SER A 184 8.95 9.32 15.60
CA SER A 184 9.81 9.84 14.53
C SER A 184 9.01 10.30 13.31
N ILE A 185 8.06 9.49 12.81
CA ILE A 185 7.26 9.87 11.65
C ILE A 185 6.25 10.97 11.99
N THR A 186 5.67 10.98 13.20
CA THR A 186 4.77 12.07 13.62
C THR A 186 5.49 13.42 13.69
N SER A 187 6.71 13.43 14.21
CA SER A 187 7.52 14.62 14.30
C SER A 187 8.00 15.11 12.93
N CYS A 188 8.50 14.20 12.08
CA CYS A 188 9.06 14.56 10.78
C CYS A 188 8.01 14.76 9.68
N ALA A 189 6.98 13.93 9.61
CA ALA A 189 5.99 13.96 8.53
C ALA A 189 4.80 14.87 8.83
N PHE A 190 4.32 14.86 10.07
CA PHE A 190 3.12 15.61 10.48
C PHE A 190 3.47 16.87 11.28
N GLY A 191 4.73 17.05 11.68
CA GLY A 191 5.16 18.22 12.42
C GLY A 191 4.61 18.29 13.85
N VAL A 192 4.23 17.14 14.42
CA VAL A 192 3.59 17.02 15.73
C VAL A 192 4.45 16.16 16.65
N ASP A 193 4.65 16.62 17.88
CA ASP A 193 5.27 15.79 18.93
C ASP A 193 4.20 14.88 19.55
N SER A 194 4.09 13.65 19.07
CA SER A 194 3.00 12.74 19.45
C SER A 194 3.09 12.22 20.88
N ASN A 195 4.29 12.21 21.46
CA ASN A 195 4.57 11.66 22.79
C ASN A 195 4.10 10.19 22.94
N VAL A 196 4.18 9.41 21.86
CA VAL A 196 3.83 7.97 21.86
C VAL A 196 4.76 7.16 22.79
N MET A 197 5.98 7.63 22.99
CA MET A 197 6.94 7.04 23.94
C MET A 197 6.70 7.42 25.41
N GLY A 198 5.72 8.29 25.70
CA GLY A 198 5.34 8.65 27.06
C GLY A 198 4.58 7.54 27.83
N LYS A 199 4.25 7.81 29.10
CA LYS A 199 3.61 6.86 30.03
C LYS A 199 2.20 6.42 29.61
N ASN A 200 1.46 7.26 28.89
CA ASN A 200 0.08 6.99 28.44
C ASN A 200 0.03 6.51 26.98
N SER A 201 0.99 5.68 26.57
CA SER A 201 1.11 5.21 25.17
C SER A 201 -0.15 4.49 24.67
N ASP A 202 -0.82 3.72 25.52
CA ASP A 202 -1.98 2.90 25.14
C ASP A 202 -3.20 3.72 24.69
N ASN A 203 -3.38 4.90 25.26
CA ASN A 203 -4.47 5.82 24.90
C ASN A 203 -4.00 6.89 23.89
N ASN A 204 -2.79 6.75 23.35
CA ASN A 204 -2.26 7.72 22.39
C ASN A 204 -3.00 7.58 21.04
N PRO A 205 -3.55 8.67 20.48
CA PRO A 205 -4.30 8.59 19.23
C PRO A 205 -3.49 8.02 18.07
N PHE A 206 -2.20 8.32 17.97
CA PHE A 206 -1.36 7.78 16.89
C PHE A 206 -1.10 6.28 17.03
N LYS A 207 -1.02 5.77 18.27
CA LYS A 207 -0.93 4.33 18.52
C LYS A 207 -2.22 3.63 18.09
N ILE A 208 -3.37 4.16 18.49
CA ILE A 208 -4.69 3.62 18.12
C ILE A 208 -4.85 3.57 16.60
N MET A 209 -4.52 4.67 15.90
CA MET A 209 -4.59 4.71 14.42
C MET A 209 -3.59 3.74 13.78
N GLY A 210 -2.38 3.62 14.32
CA GLY A 210 -1.40 2.65 13.84
C GLY A 210 -1.86 1.20 14.01
N ASP A 211 -2.43 0.87 15.16
CA ASP A 211 -3.01 -0.45 15.43
C ASP A 211 -4.19 -0.74 14.49
N LEU A 212 -5.03 0.25 14.19
CA LEU A 212 -6.08 0.16 13.18
C LEU A 212 -5.53 -0.03 11.76
N ILE A 213 -4.35 0.50 11.41
CA ILE A 213 -3.74 0.29 10.07
C ILE A 213 -3.20 -1.14 9.95
N PHE A 214 -2.54 -1.64 11.00
CA PHE A 214 -1.84 -2.92 11.01
C PHE A 214 -2.60 -4.05 11.72
N GLU A 215 -3.90 -3.86 11.96
CA GLU A 215 -4.77 -4.82 12.63
C GLU A 215 -4.69 -6.21 11.94
N LEU A 216 -4.46 -7.26 12.74
CA LEU A 216 -4.34 -8.64 12.26
C LEU A 216 -5.58 -9.48 12.61
N THR A 217 -6.78 -8.92 12.47
CA THR A 217 -8.02 -9.69 12.67
C THR A 217 -8.36 -10.54 11.45
N ASN A 218 -9.00 -11.69 11.68
CA ASN A 218 -9.46 -12.56 10.61
C ASN A 218 -10.40 -11.84 9.65
N TYR A 219 -11.29 -11.00 10.17
CA TYR A 219 -12.19 -10.17 9.37
C TYR A 219 -11.42 -9.29 8.38
N ARG A 220 -10.38 -8.58 8.85
CA ARG A 220 -9.54 -7.73 8.01
C ARG A 220 -8.72 -8.55 7.01
N GLY A 221 -8.17 -9.69 7.44
CA GLY A 221 -7.50 -10.63 6.55
C GLY A 221 -8.38 -11.09 5.39
N PHE A 222 -9.62 -11.50 5.69
CA PHE A 222 -10.60 -11.90 4.67
C PHE A 222 -10.98 -10.74 3.76
N LYS A 223 -11.14 -9.52 4.27
CA LYS A 223 -11.38 -8.32 3.44
C LYS A 223 -10.23 -8.06 2.46
N ILE A 224 -8.98 -8.12 2.92
CA ILE A 224 -7.79 -7.92 2.07
C ILE A 224 -7.75 -8.98 0.96
N VAL A 225 -8.00 -10.24 1.31
CA VAL A 225 -8.00 -11.34 0.34
C VAL A 225 -9.16 -11.22 -0.65
N ALA A 226 -10.37 -10.90 -0.19
CA ALA A 226 -11.54 -10.71 -1.05
C ALA A 226 -11.34 -9.54 -2.02
N ARG A 227 -10.78 -8.43 -1.55
CA ARG A 227 -10.41 -7.28 -2.37
C ARG A 227 -9.38 -7.68 -3.44
N ALA A 228 -8.39 -8.47 -3.08
CA ALA A 228 -7.33 -8.88 -3.98
C ALA A 228 -7.80 -9.82 -5.11
N ILE A 229 -8.72 -10.74 -4.82
CA ILE A 229 -9.20 -11.72 -5.79
C ILE A 229 -10.37 -11.15 -6.62
N TRP A 230 -11.30 -10.44 -5.97
CA TRP A 230 -12.53 -9.94 -6.60
C TRP A 230 -12.77 -8.45 -6.29
N PRO A 231 -11.88 -7.55 -6.73
CA PRO A 231 -11.99 -6.13 -6.39
C PRO A 231 -13.29 -5.51 -6.90
N TYR A 232 -13.76 -5.89 -8.10
CA TYR A 232 -15.04 -5.39 -8.64
C TYR A 232 -16.23 -5.71 -7.72
N VAL A 233 -16.29 -6.94 -7.19
CA VAL A 233 -17.37 -7.35 -6.28
C VAL A 233 -17.19 -6.68 -4.92
N PHE A 234 -15.96 -6.65 -4.41
CA PHE A 234 -15.63 -6.02 -3.12
C PHE A 234 -16.10 -4.56 -3.09
N TYR A 235 -15.70 -3.78 -4.09
CA TYR A 235 -16.07 -2.37 -4.21
C TYR A 235 -17.54 -2.17 -4.62
N GLY A 236 -18.09 -3.04 -5.46
CA GLY A 236 -19.51 -2.99 -5.85
C GLY A 236 -20.48 -3.22 -4.69
N LEU A 237 -20.06 -3.94 -3.64
CA LEU A 237 -20.81 -4.11 -2.40
C LEU A 237 -20.60 -2.96 -1.40
N GLY A 238 -19.80 -1.95 -1.75
CA GLY A 238 -19.52 -0.81 -0.88
C GLY A 238 -18.49 -1.10 0.23
N PHE A 239 -17.73 -2.20 0.13
CA PHE A 239 -16.65 -2.45 1.09
C PHE A 239 -15.46 -1.53 0.84
N LYS A 240 -14.82 -1.10 1.93
CA LYS A 240 -13.55 -0.35 1.93
C LYS A 240 -12.46 -1.15 2.62
N THR A 241 -11.21 -0.98 2.20
CA THR A 241 -10.04 -1.60 2.84
C THR A 241 -9.80 -0.97 4.21
N PHE A 242 -9.73 0.35 4.25
CA PHE A 242 -9.43 1.11 5.44
C PHE A 242 -10.72 1.60 6.12
N PRO A 243 -10.78 1.60 7.47
CA PRO A 243 -11.87 2.25 8.19
C PRO A 243 -11.92 3.76 7.92
N ASP A 244 -13.13 4.32 7.87
CA ASP A 244 -13.35 5.77 7.66
C ASP A 244 -12.80 6.65 8.80
N GLU A 245 -12.60 6.06 9.98
CA GLU A 245 -11.97 6.72 11.12
C GLU A 245 -10.53 7.16 10.82
N LEU A 246 -9.77 6.36 10.06
CA LEU A 246 -8.41 6.70 9.65
C LEU A 246 -8.41 7.95 8.75
N ASP A 247 -9.30 7.97 7.77
CA ASP A 247 -9.45 9.08 6.84
C ASP A 247 -9.82 10.35 7.62
N THR A 248 -10.84 10.26 8.48
CA THR A 248 -11.30 11.37 9.32
C THR A 248 -10.19 11.93 10.21
N PHE A 249 -9.42 11.04 10.86
CA PHE A 249 -8.34 11.42 11.75
C PHE A 249 -7.20 12.15 11.02
N PHE A 250 -6.66 11.55 9.95
CA PHE A 250 -5.51 12.14 9.26
C PHE A 250 -5.88 13.39 8.45
N ASN A 251 -7.08 13.44 7.85
CA ASN A 251 -7.57 14.67 7.22
C ASN A 251 -7.68 15.82 8.22
N LYS A 252 -8.28 15.56 9.38
CA LYS A 252 -8.41 16.57 10.43
C LYS A 252 -7.04 17.00 10.94
N LEU A 253 -6.15 16.06 11.25
CA LEU A 253 -4.81 16.33 11.73
C LEU A 253 -4.04 17.26 10.79
N LEU A 254 -3.94 16.91 9.51
CA LEU A 254 -3.19 17.72 8.54
C LEU A 254 -3.87 19.06 8.26
N SER A 255 -5.21 19.08 8.20
CA SER A 255 -5.95 20.34 8.04
C SER A 255 -5.71 21.30 9.21
N ASP A 256 -5.74 20.80 10.44
CA ASP A 256 -5.51 21.60 11.64
C ASP A 256 -4.05 22.08 11.68
N VAL A 257 -3.08 21.22 11.37
CA VAL A 257 -1.65 21.61 11.28
C VAL A 257 -1.42 22.69 10.22
N PHE A 258 -2.04 22.57 9.03
CA PHE A 258 -1.92 23.60 8.00
C PHE A 258 -2.53 24.94 8.44
N LYS A 259 -3.70 24.90 9.11
CA LYS A 259 -4.37 26.10 9.64
C LYS A 259 -3.56 26.77 10.75
N ASP A 260 -3.03 25.99 11.69
CA ASP A 260 -2.22 26.49 12.80
C ASP A 260 -0.95 27.20 12.31
N ARG A 261 -0.41 26.77 11.15
CA ARG A 261 0.73 27.40 10.48
C ARG A 261 0.35 28.54 9.53
N ASN A 262 -0.93 28.92 9.47
CA ASN A 262 -1.46 29.89 8.50
C ASN A 262 -1.05 29.56 7.04
N TYR A 263 -0.98 28.27 6.71
CA TYR A 263 -0.52 27.75 5.42
C TYR A 263 0.87 28.27 4.98
N LYS A 264 1.76 28.58 5.94
CA LYS A 264 3.13 29.03 5.67
C LYS A 264 4.15 28.06 6.27
N PRO A 265 5.29 27.82 5.58
CA PRO A 265 6.38 27.04 6.15
C PRO A 265 6.90 27.64 7.46
N SER A 266 7.27 26.78 8.39
CA SER A 266 7.87 27.11 9.68
C SER A 266 9.39 26.92 9.67
N ALA A 267 10.05 27.26 10.78
CA ALA A 267 11.48 26.97 10.98
C ALA A 267 11.75 25.54 11.47
N ARG A 268 10.71 24.69 11.62
CA ARG A 268 10.83 23.30 12.10
C ARG A 268 11.53 22.40 11.08
N ASN A 269 11.48 22.75 9.79
CA ASN A 269 12.08 21.99 8.69
C ASN A 269 11.54 20.56 8.59
N ASP A 270 10.23 20.39 8.74
CA ASP A 270 9.55 19.10 8.61
C ASP A 270 8.91 18.90 7.21
N PHE A 271 8.28 17.76 6.98
CA PHE A 271 7.63 17.46 5.71
C PHE A 271 6.41 18.35 5.44
N VAL A 272 5.71 18.82 6.48
CA VAL A 272 4.60 19.78 6.35
C VAL A 272 5.11 21.07 5.73
N ASP A 273 6.28 21.57 6.15
CA ASP A 273 6.91 22.74 5.54
C ASP A 273 7.18 22.52 4.04
N LEU A 274 7.56 21.31 3.65
CA LEU A 274 7.78 20.95 2.26
C LEU A 274 6.46 20.88 1.46
N MET A 275 5.38 20.37 2.06
CA MET A 275 4.04 20.36 1.46
C MET A 275 3.48 21.78 1.28
N LEU A 276 3.63 22.65 2.27
CA LEU A 276 3.19 24.04 2.19
C LEU A 276 3.94 24.82 1.11
N ASN A 277 5.21 24.50 0.86
CA ASN A 277 5.94 25.04 -0.29
C ASN A 277 5.35 24.58 -1.63
N LEU A 278 4.89 23.33 -1.74
CA LEU A 278 4.20 22.84 -2.94
C LEU A 278 2.84 23.50 -3.13
N LYS A 279 2.12 23.81 -2.04
CA LYS A 279 0.85 24.55 -2.07
C LYS A 279 0.96 25.93 -2.72
N GLY A 280 2.14 26.55 -2.67
CA GLY A 280 2.41 27.81 -3.39
C GLY A 280 2.27 27.67 -4.91
N ASN A 281 2.36 26.46 -5.45
CA ASN A 281 2.16 26.19 -6.87
C ASN A 281 0.69 25.90 -7.17
N LYS A 282 0.17 26.44 -8.28
CA LYS A 282 -1.19 26.12 -8.74
C LYS A 282 -1.32 24.67 -9.25
N TYR A 283 -0.25 24.14 -9.83
CA TYR A 283 -0.22 22.80 -10.41
C TYR A 283 1.09 22.07 -10.07
N LEU A 284 1.00 20.75 -9.85
CA LEU A 284 2.14 19.84 -9.95
C LEU A 284 2.22 19.37 -11.40
N SER A 285 3.32 19.70 -12.07
CA SER A 285 3.57 19.27 -13.44
C SER A 285 4.51 18.07 -13.46
N GLY A 286 4.26 17.13 -14.38
CA GLY A 286 5.12 15.97 -14.60
C GLY A 286 4.99 15.43 -16.02
N ASP A 287 5.84 14.46 -16.34
CA ASP A 287 5.80 13.79 -17.63
C ASP A 287 4.71 12.71 -17.64
N SER A 288 4.02 12.56 -18.76
CA SER A 288 3.13 11.42 -19.01
C SER A 288 3.89 10.10 -19.14
N MET A 289 3.25 8.99 -18.74
CA MET A 289 3.74 7.63 -18.92
C MET A 289 3.34 7.00 -20.26
N SER A 290 2.41 7.58 -21.02
CA SER A 290 1.94 7.00 -22.29
C SER A 290 3.00 6.98 -23.41
N ASN A 291 3.99 7.89 -23.38
CA ASN A 291 4.88 8.17 -24.52
C ASN A 291 6.38 7.95 -24.23
N VAL A 292 6.75 6.96 -23.40
CA VAL A 292 8.15 6.78 -22.94
C VAL A 292 9.11 6.26 -24.03
N LYS A 293 8.62 5.55 -25.07
CA LYS A 293 9.47 4.96 -26.14
C LYS A 293 9.38 5.66 -27.51
N SER A 294 8.52 6.66 -27.69
CA SER A 294 8.49 7.45 -28.92
C SER A 294 9.61 8.50 -28.88
N GLU A 295 10.79 8.16 -29.38
CA GLU A 295 11.96 9.06 -29.42
C GLU A 295 11.73 10.37 -30.19
N THR A 296 10.67 10.43 -31.00
CA THR A 296 10.33 11.54 -31.91
C THR A 296 9.24 12.48 -31.42
N GLU A 297 8.51 12.17 -30.34
CA GLU A 297 7.39 12.99 -29.87
C GLU A 297 7.72 13.75 -28.57
N LYS A 298 7.34 15.03 -28.54
CA LYS A 298 7.45 15.90 -27.36
C LYS A 298 6.75 15.22 -26.19
N LYS A 299 7.47 14.93 -25.10
CA LYS A 299 6.88 14.32 -23.90
C LYS A 299 5.69 15.15 -23.44
N GLU A 300 4.51 14.53 -23.45
CA GLU A 300 3.27 15.14 -22.99
C GLU A 300 3.41 15.47 -21.49
N ARG A 301 3.02 16.68 -21.11
CA ARG A 301 3.09 17.17 -19.74
C ARG A 301 1.70 17.13 -19.12
N ILE A 302 1.63 16.60 -17.91
CA ILE A 302 0.38 16.48 -17.15
C ILE A 302 0.47 17.36 -15.93
N ASN A 303 -0.63 18.08 -15.68
CA ASN A 303 -0.77 19.01 -14.56
C ASN A 303 -1.84 18.48 -13.62
N LEU A 304 -1.48 18.30 -12.35
CA LEU A 304 -2.42 18.03 -11.27
C LEU A 304 -2.62 19.31 -10.48
N GLU A 305 -3.87 19.71 -10.27
CA GLU A 305 -4.18 20.85 -9.42
C GLU A 305 -3.80 20.58 -7.96
N VAL A 306 -3.13 21.54 -7.32
CA VAL A 306 -2.75 21.41 -5.92
C VAL A 306 -3.94 21.77 -5.04
N THR A 307 -4.70 20.75 -4.63
CA THR A 307 -5.80 20.87 -3.67
C THR A 307 -5.37 20.42 -2.28
N ASP A 308 -6.11 20.83 -1.25
CA ASP A 308 -5.87 20.33 0.12
C ASP A 308 -6.05 18.81 0.18
N GLU A 309 -7.02 18.25 -0.54
CA GLU A 309 -7.21 16.81 -0.69
C GLU A 309 -5.96 16.14 -1.28
N LEU A 310 -5.31 16.73 -2.29
CA LEU A 310 -4.09 16.18 -2.89
C LEU A 310 -2.90 16.19 -1.92
N LEU A 311 -2.79 17.23 -1.08
CA LEU A 311 -1.69 17.38 -0.13
C LEU A 311 -1.87 16.50 1.12
N ILE A 312 -3.12 16.16 1.44
CA ILE A 312 -3.47 15.31 2.57
C ILE A 312 -3.44 13.82 2.20
N ALA A 313 -3.86 13.48 0.97
CA ALA A 313 -3.92 12.10 0.45
C ALA A 313 -2.54 11.45 0.23
#